data_AF-A0A7S1XW39-F1
#
_entry.id   AF-A0A7S1XW39-F1
#
_cell.length_a   1.000
_cell.length_b   1.000
_cell.length_c   1.000
_cell.angle_alpha   90.00
_cell.angle_beta   90.00
_cell.angle_gamma   90.00
#
_symmetry.space_group_name_H-M   'P 1'
#
loop_
_entity.id
_entity.type
_entity.pdbx_description
1 polymer ?
#
loop_
_entity_poly.entity_id
_entity_poly.type
_entity_poly.pdbx_seq_one_letter_code
_entity_poly.pdbx_strand_id
1 'polypeptide(L)'
;AAAAAAAAKTTVYREVAGEAEVLARLRDEGWMPEGAALGAEADGVGLAELLQRQGYREVAAFGTTRRSYEVAGAGLGVDTDEASFGHAVVEVEAMAVDDAAAVAAAAARIEAFAAAAGLAPEAAAAGAAEARKPRGKLEEFLHRFDPERLRRLVEAGSM
;
A
#
# COMPACT_ATOMS: atom_id res chain seq x y z
N ALA A 1 -14.23 21.83 14.61
CA ALA A 1 -13.20 21.84 15.68
C ALA A 1 -12.62 20.44 15.77
N ALA A 2 -11.29 20.36 15.84
CA ALA A 2 -10.48 19.18 15.65
C ALA A 2 -10.95 17.93 16.43
N ALA A 3 -11.30 16.88 15.70
CA ALA A 3 -11.34 15.52 16.23
C ALA A 3 -10.16 14.76 15.62
N ALA A 4 -9.02 14.96 16.28
CA ALA A 4 -7.81 14.15 16.32
C ALA A 4 -7.63 13.11 15.19
N ALA A 5 -6.73 13.45 14.27
CA ALA A 5 -5.83 12.51 13.65
C ALA A 5 -4.97 11.85 14.76
N ALA A 6 -5.54 10.87 15.45
CA ALA A 6 -4.73 9.77 15.96
C ALA A 6 -4.30 8.98 14.72
N ALA A 7 -2.99 8.85 14.49
CA ALA A 7 -2.48 7.99 13.43
C ALA A 7 -3.14 6.61 13.57
N ALA A 8 -4.07 6.28 12.68
CA ALA A 8 -4.70 4.98 12.68
C ALA A 8 -3.58 3.94 12.58
N LYS A 9 -3.52 3.01 13.54
CA LYS A 9 -2.50 1.94 13.56
C LYS A 9 -2.61 1.04 12.34
N THR A 10 -3.78 1.03 11.72
CA THR A 10 -4.14 0.25 10.54
C THR A 10 -4.41 1.20 9.39
N THR A 11 -3.87 0.87 8.21
CA THR A 11 -4.18 1.58 6.96
C THR A 11 -5.18 0.75 6.16
N VAL A 12 -6.15 1.40 5.52
CA VAL A 12 -7.19 0.72 4.73
C VAL A 12 -6.97 1.06 3.27
N TYR A 13 -6.92 0.02 2.43
CA TYR A 13 -6.82 0.14 0.99
C TYR A 13 -7.94 -0.64 0.33
N ARG A 14 -8.39 -0.14 -0.82
CA ARG A 14 -9.24 -0.91 -1.73
C ARG A 14 -8.36 -1.45 -2.84
N GLU A 15 -8.30 -2.77 -2.95
CA GLU A 15 -7.58 -3.43 -4.03
C GLU A 15 -8.42 -3.43 -5.31
N VAL A 16 -7.77 -3.11 -6.42
CA VAL A 16 -8.34 -3.17 -7.76
C VAL A 16 -7.40 -4.00 -8.60
N ALA A 17 -7.84 -5.21 -9.00
CA ALA A 17 -6.97 -6.21 -9.63
C ALA A 17 -7.24 -6.41 -11.13
N GLY A 18 -8.44 -6.07 -11.62
CA GLY A 18 -8.78 -6.23 -13.03
C GLY A 18 -8.24 -5.08 -13.88
N GLU A 19 -7.53 -5.35 -14.97
CA GLU A 19 -6.98 -4.30 -15.84
C GLU A 19 -8.05 -3.28 -16.30
N ALA A 20 -9.22 -3.77 -16.68
CA ALA A 20 -10.35 -2.92 -17.07
C ALA A 20 -10.85 -2.03 -15.90
N GLU A 21 -10.86 -2.57 -14.67
CA GLU A 21 -11.27 -1.82 -13.47
C GLU A 21 -10.22 -0.78 -13.09
N VAL A 22 -8.93 -1.12 -13.20
CA VAL A 22 -7.82 -0.16 -13.01
C VAL A 22 -7.96 1.01 -13.99
N LEU A 23 -8.15 0.72 -15.28
CA LEU A 23 -8.31 1.76 -16.31
C LEU A 23 -9.53 2.64 -16.09
N ALA A 24 -10.67 2.04 -15.69
CA ALA A 24 -11.87 2.80 -15.34
C ALA A 24 -11.59 3.73 -14.15
N ARG A 25 -10.91 3.22 -13.10
CA ARG A 25 -10.60 4.00 -11.92
C ARG A 25 -9.67 5.18 -12.21
N LEU A 26 -8.59 4.94 -12.97
CA LEU A 26 -7.66 6.00 -13.38
C LEU A 26 -8.37 7.10 -14.18
N ARG A 27 -9.36 6.73 -15.01
CA ARG A 27 -10.18 7.69 -15.76
C ARG A 27 -11.09 8.49 -14.84
N ASP A 28 -11.83 7.81 -13.96
CA ASP A 28 -12.79 8.42 -13.05
C ASP A 28 -12.11 9.38 -12.05
N GLU A 29 -10.87 9.08 -11.66
CA GLU A 29 -10.05 9.92 -10.79
C GLU A 29 -9.32 11.05 -11.55
N GLY A 30 -9.47 11.13 -12.87
CA GLY A 30 -8.85 12.16 -13.70
C GLY A 30 -7.33 12.01 -13.82
N TRP A 31 -6.80 10.81 -13.57
CA TRP A 31 -5.37 10.51 -13.71
C TRP A 31 -5.01 10.10 -15.15
N MET A 32 -6.01 9.84 -16.00
CA MET A 32 -5.80 9.66 -17.43
C MET A 32 -5.72 11.01 -18.15
N PRO A 33 -4.78 11.20 -19.10
CA PRO A 33 -4.75 12.40 -19.92
C PRO A 33 -6.02 12.51 -20.77
N GLU A 34 -6.43 13.75 -21.04
CA GLU A 34 -7.62 14.04 -21.84
C GLU A 34 -7.47 13.44 -23.26
N GLY A 35 -8.45 12.65 -23.69
CA GLY A 35 -8.40 11.94 -24.98
C GLY A 35 -7.64 10.62 -24.97
N ALA A 36 -7.27 10.06 -23.82
CA ALA A 36 -6.67 8.74 -23.71
C ALA A 36 -7.50 7.67 -24.43
N ALA A 37 -6.99 7.16 -25.55
CA ALA A 37 -7.63 6.10 -26.33
C ALA A 37 -7.52 4.76 -25.57
N LEU A 38 -8.58 4.42 -24.84
CA LEU A 38 -8.74 3.14 -24.14
C LEU A 38 -9.68 2.17 -24.89
N GLY A 39 -9.96 2.45 -26.17
CA GLY A 39 -10.84 1.68 -27.04
C GLY A 39 -10.11 0.61 -27.87
N ALA A 40 -10.45 0.46 -29.16
CA ALA A 40 -9.94 -0.58 -30.07
C ALA A 40 -8.40 -0.69 -30.22
N GLU A 41 -7.65 0.32 -29.76
CA GLU A 41 -6.17 0.31 -29.67
C GLU A 41 -5.63 -0.56 -28.50
N ALA A 42 -6.50 -1.00 -27.60
CA ALA A 42 -6.19 -1.86 -26.45
C ALA A 42 -6.37 -3.36 -26.75
N ASP A 43 -6.88 -3.73 -27.93
CA ASP A 43 -7.05 -5.13 -28.31
C ASP A 43 -5.69 -5.82 -28.43
N GLY A 44 -5.34 -6.61 -27.39
CA GLY A 44 -4.11 -7.39 -27.32
C GLY A 44 -2.89 -6.68 -26.70
N VAL A 45 -3.05 -5.46 -26.19
CA VAL A 45 -1.97 -4.69 -25.53
C VAL A 45 -2.15 -4.77 -24.00
N GLY A 46 -1.09 -5.16 -23.27
CA GLY A 46 -1.14 -5.26 -21.81
C GLY A 46 -1.20 -3.90 -21.11
N LEU A 47 -1.75 -3.86 -19.88
CA LEU A 47 -1.95 -2.63 -19.11
C LEU A 47 -0.68 -1.76 -18.99
N ALA A 48 0.48 -2.36 -18.77
CA ALA A 48 1.73 -1.61 -18.63
C ALA A 48 2.09 -0.81 -19.90
N GLU A 49 1.91 -1.41 -21.08
CA GLU A 49 2.16 -0.73 -22.35
C GLU A 49 1.12 0.37 -22.60
N LEU A 50 -0.14 0.12 -22.25
CA LEU A 50 -1.19 1.16 -22.32
C LEU A 50 -0.82 2.37 -21.46
N LEU A 51 -0.41 2.17 -20.21
CA LEU A 51 0.02 3.26 -19.32
C LEU A 51 1.22 4.03 -19.90
N GLN A 52 2.20 3.32 -20.47
CA GLN A 52 3.35 3.97 -21.12
C GLN A 52 2.96 4.86 -22.30
N ARG A 53 2.01 4.40 -23.14
CA ARG A 53 1.46 5.22 -24.25
C ARG A 53 0.76 6.49 -23.76
N GLN A 54 0.28 6.49 -22.52
CA GLN A 54 -0.35 7.65 -21.86
C GLN A 54 0.66 8.50 -21.06
N GLY A 55 1.96 8.24 -21.20
CA GLY A 55 3.02 9.04 -20.57
C GLY A 55 3.38 8.62 -19.15
N TYR A 56 2.76 7.57 -18.61
CA TYR A 56 3.21 6.99 -17.34
C TYR A 56 4.60 6.38 -17.51
N ARG A 57 5.40 6.47 -16.45
CA ARG A 57 6.75 5.90 -16.41
C ARG A 57 6.89 5.04 -15.19
N GLU A 58 7.60 3.94 -15.36
CA GLU A 58 8.04 3.13 -14.23
C GLU A 58 8.97 3.98 -13.33
N VAL A 59 8.65 4.03 -12.04
CA VAL A 59 9.41 4.80 -11.03
C VAL A 59 10.24 3.90 -10.11
N ALA A 60 9.90 2.62 -10.04
CA ALA A 60 10.61 1.61 -9.27
C ALA A 60 10.30 0.22 -9.82
N ALA A 61 11.32 -0.64 -9.88
CA ALA A 61 11.20 -2.05 -10.15
C ALA A 61 12.09 -2.82 -9.18
N PHE A 62 11.50 -3.77 -8.44
CA PHE A 62 12.21 -4.63 -7.51
C PHE A 62 11.45 -5.93 -7.31
N GLY A 63 12.18 -7.03 -7.14
CA GLY A 63 11.59 -8.30 -6.73
C GLY A 63 11.20 -8.28 -5.25
N THR A 64 10.18 -9.04 -4.88
CA THR A 64 9.82 -9.35 -3.49
C THR A 64 9.73 -10.86 -3.34
N THR A 65 10.40 -11.40 -2.32
CA THR A 65 10.21 -12.78 -1.86
C THR A 65 9.22 -12.75 -0.72
N ARG A 66 8.03 -13.35 -0.92
CA ARG A 66 6.93 -13.38 0.05
C ARG A 66 6.78 -14.76 0.67
N ARG A 67 6.50 -14.82 1.96
CA ARG A 67 5.92 -15.99 2.62
C ARG A 67 4.65 -15.56 3.33
N SER A 68 3.56 -16.24 3.02
CA SER A 68 2.21 -15.93 3.52
C SER A 68 1.74 -16.99 4.50
N TYR A 69 1.14 -16.52 5.59
CA TYR A 69 0.61 -17.35 6.66
C TYR A 69 -0.82 -16.92 6.99
N GLU A 70 -1.68 -17.87 7.33
CA GLU A 70 -3.01 -17.58 7.86
C GLU A 70 -3.02 -17.79 9.38
N VAL A 71 -3.54 -16.81 10.12
CA VAL A 71 -3.78 -16.96 11.56
C VAL A 71 -5.09 -17.71 11.76
N ALA A 72 -4.98 -19.01 12.03
CA ALA A 72 -6.13 -19.90 12.20
C ALA A 72 -7.17 -19.32 13.18
N GLY A 73 -8.41 -19.20 12.71
CA GLY A 73 -9.54 -18.71 13.50
C GLY A 73 -9.61 -17.19 13.71
N ALA A 74 -8.64 -16.41 13.22
CA ALA A 74 -8.66 -14.95 13.30
C ALA A 74 -9.10 -14.28 11.98
N GLY A 75 -9.04 -15.00 10.86
CA GLY A 75 -9.29 -14.44 9.53
C GLY A 75 -8.31 -13.31 9.21
N LEU A 76 -7.04 -13.51 9.57
CA LEU A 76 -5.93 -12.60 9.34
C LEU A 76 -4.86 -13.28 8.50
N GLY A 77 -4.30 -12.55 7.54
CA GLY A 77 -3.08 -12.91 6.83
C GLY A 77 -1.86 -12.29 7.52
N VAL A 78 -0.74 -13.01 7.51
CA VAL A 78 0.57 -12.48 7.87
C VAL A 78 1.53 -12.74 6.73
N ASP A 79 2.03 -11.66 6.13
CA ASP A 79 2.99 -11.72 5.04
C ASP A 79 4.35 -11.25 5.53
N THR A 80 5.36 -12.11 5.34
CA THR A 80 6.76 -11.72 5.51
C THR A 80 7.36 -11.48 4.13
N ASP A 81 7.77 -10.25 3.87
CA ASP A 81 8.29 -9.81 2.59
C ASP A 81 9.76 -9.42 2.71
N GLU A 82 10.58 -9.92 1.78
CA GLU A 82 11.96 -9.46 1.57
C GLU A 82 12.10 -8.89 0.16
N ALA A 83 12.30 -7.58 0.08
CA ALA A 83 12.57 -6.91 -1.18
C ALA A 83 14.03 -7.13 -1.61
N SER A 84 14.25 -7.30 -2.92
CA SER A 84 15.56 -7.55 -3.55
C SER A 84 16.65 -6.50 -3.24
N PHE A 85 16.28 -5.33 -2.72
CA PHE A 85 17.21 -4.29 -2.27
C PHE A 85 17.53 -4.36 -0.76
N GLY A 86 17.18 -5.45 -0.08
CA GLY A 86 17.51 -5.71 1.32
C GLY A 86 16.61 -4.97 2.31
N HIS A 87 15.33 -4.74 1.97
CA HIS A 87 14.33 -4.26 2.93
C HIS A 87 13.37 -5.39 3.26
N ALA A 88 13.17 -5.66 4.54
CA ALA A 88 12.26 -6.70 5.01
C ALA A 88 11.14 -6.06 5.83
N VAL A 89 9.91 -6.51 5.61
CA VAL A 89 8.72 -6.03 6.32
C VAL A 89 7.81 -7.21 6.62
N VAL A 90 7.09 -7.11 7.74
CA VAL A 90 6.01 -8.03 8.10
C VAL A 90 4.70 -7.25 8.11
N GLU A 91 3.72 -7.72 7.35
CA GLU A 91 2.41 -7.12 7.22
C GLU A 91 1.36 -8.05 7.84
N VAL A 92 0.47 -7.49 8.66
CA VAL A 92 -0.71 -8.19 9.19
C VAL A 92 -1.93 -7.58 8.51
N GLU A 93 -2.66 -8.39 7.76
CA GLU A 93 -3.76 -7.94 6.91
C GLU A 93 -5.06 -8.68 7.19
N ALA A 94 -6.17 -8.02 6.87
CA ALA A 94 -7.50 -8.57 6.98
C ALA A 94 -8.34 -8.09 5.81
N MET A 95 -8.79 -9.03 4.97
CA MET A 95 -9.73 -8.71 3.91
C MET A 95 -11.12 -8.44 4.50
N ALA A 96 -11.74 -7.37 4.04
CA ALA A 96 -13.10 -6.98 4.41
C ALA A 96 -13.87 -6.60 3.16
N VAL A 97 -15.19 -6.79 3.20
CA VAL A 97 -16.08 -6.16 2.21
C VAL A 97 -16.02 -4.64 2.40
N ASP A 98 -16.23 -3.89 1.32
CA ASP A 98 -16.19 -2.41 1.29
C ASP A 98 -17.42 -1.81 2.00
N ASP A 99 -17.44 -1.99 3.33
CA ASP A 99 -18.44 -1.51 4.27
C ASP A 99 -17.76 -1.05 5.56
N ALA A 100 -18.22 0.07 6.11
CA ALA A 100 -17.58 0.71 7.26
C ALA A 100 -17.55 -0.19 8.51
N ALA A 101 -18.60 -0.98 8.75
CA ALA A 101 -18.65 -1.88 9.91
C ALA A 101 -17.71 -3.08 9.71
N ALA A 102 -17.66 -3.64 8.49
CA ALA A 102 -16.74 -4.71 8.16
C ALA A 102 -15.26 -4.26 8.28
N VAL A 103 -14.93 -3.07 7.78
CA VAL A 103 -13.59 -2.46 7.89
C VAL A 103 -13.22 -2.21 9.36
N ALA A 104 -14.14 -1.66 10.16
CA ALA A 104 -13.90 -1.45 11.59
C ALA A 104 -13.65 -2.77 12.34
N ALA A 105 -14.43 -3.82 12.02
CA ALA A 105 -14.23 -5.15 12.59
C ALA A 105 -12.90 -5.79 12.17
N ALA A 106 -12.45 -5.57 10.93
CA ALA A 106 -11.14 -6.01 10.45
C ALA A 106 -9.99 -5.30 11.19
N ALA A 107 -10.07 -3.98 11.33
CA ALA A 107 -9.09 -3.20 12.07
C ALA A 107 -8.99 -3.64 13.54
N ALA A 108 -10.13 -3.88 14.21
CA ALA A 108 -10.16 -4.36 15.59
C ALA A 108 -9.49 -5.74 15.76
N ARG A 109 -9.64 -6.64 14.78
CA ARG A 109 -8.97 -7.95 14.79
C ARG A 109 -7.45 -7.81 14.66
N ILE A 110 -6.98 -6.94 13.76
CA ILE A 110 -5.55 -6.64 13.60
C ILE A 110 -4.97 -6.06 14.90
N GLU A 111 -5.66 -5.10 15.52
CA GLU A 111 -5.21 -4.49 16.78
C GLU A 111 -5.17 -5.50 17.94
N ALA A 112 -6.19 -6.35 18.06
CA ALA A 112 -6.23 -7.41 19.07
C ALA A 112 -5.08 -8.43 18.87
N PHE A 113 -4.83 -8.82 17.62
CA PHE A 113 -3.70 -9.69 17.28
C PHE A 113 -2.36 -9.04 17.62
N ALA A 114 -2.14 -7.79 17.21
CA ALA A 114 -0.91 -7.06 17.49
C ALA A 114 -0.66 -6.95 19.00
N ALA A 115 -1.70 -6.65 19.78
CA ALA A 115 -1.61 -6.60 21.24
C ALA A 115 -1.26 -7.96 21.85
N ALA A 116 -1.91 -9.05 21.41
CA ALA A 116 -1.66 -10.40 21.92
C ALA A 116 -0.26 -10.92 21.54
N ALA A 117 0.22 -10.58 20.35
CA ALA A 117 1.55 -10.95 19.86
C ALA A 117 2.69 -10.08 20.44
N GLY A 118 2.36 -9.05 21.25
CA GLY A 118 3.36 -8.12 21.78
C GLY A 118 3.99 -7.24 20.69
N LEU A 119 3.34 -7.10 19.54
CA LEU A 119 3.75 -6.23 18.43
C LEU A 119 3.41 -4.79 18.82
N ALA A 120 4.25 -4.21 19.69
CA ALA A 120 4.21 -2.79 19.95
C ALA A 120 4.81 -2.04 18.73
N PRO A 121 4.28 -0.86 18.37
CA PRO A 121 4.98 0.06 17.47
C PRO A 121 6.41 0.26 17.99
N GLU A 122 7.42 0.16 17.13
CA GLU A 122 8.86 0.09 17.46
C GLU A 122 9.40 1.20 18.42
N ALA A 123 8.63 2.24 18.75
CA ALA A 123 8.93 3.16 19.85
C ALA A 123 9.15 2.49 21.20
N ALA A 124 8.32 1.49 21.53
CA ALA A 124 8.23 1.06 22.93
C ALA A 124 9.44 0.24 23.38
N ALA A 125 10.20 -0.35 22.44
CA ALA A 125 11.30 -1.27 22.75
C ALA A 125 12.69 -0.61 22.72
N ALA A 126 12.87 0.53 22.03
CA ALA A 126 14.20 1.07 21.72
C ALA A 126 14.57 2.39 22.44
N GLY A 127 13.74 2.93 23.33
CA GLY A 127 14.00 4.24 23.94
C GLY A 127 14.10 5.39 22.93
N ALA A 128 13.70 5.15 21.68
CA ALA A 128 13.62 6.13 20.62
C ALA A 128 12.33 6.93 20.84
N ALA A 129 12.48 8.26 20.86
CA ALA A 129 11.45 9.20 21.30
C ALA A 129 10.15 9.18 20.47
N GLU A 130 10.08 8.45 19.35
CA GLU A 130 8.87 8.34 18.53
C GLU A 130 8.72 6.96 17.89
N ALA A 131 7.47 6.51 17.82
CA ALA A 131 7.10 5.25 17.20
C ALA A 131 7.17 5.45 15.70
N ARG A 132 8.25 5.04 15.06
CA ARG A 132 8.31 5.12 13.60
C ARG A 132 7.38 4.05 13.02
N LYS A 133 6.39 4.47 12.23
CA LYS A 133 5.62 3.55 11.40
C LYS A 133 6.60 2.82 10.47
N PRO A 134 6.55 1.47 10.36
CA PRO A 134 7.33 0.76 9.37
C PRO A 134 7.01 1.29 7.97
N ARG A 135 8.06 1.52 7.16
CA ARG A 135 7.90 2.01 5.79
C ARG A 135 7.51 0.87 4.87
N GLY A 136 6.61 1.17 3.93
CA GLY A 136 6.32 0.28 2.81
C GLY A 136 7.53 0.11 1.88
N LYS A 137 7.52 -0.95 1.07
CA LYS A 137 8.61 -1.27 0.14
C LYS A 137 8.91 -0.13 -0.84
N LEU A 138 7.89 0.52 -1.40
CA LEU A 138 8.07 1.65 -2.32
C LEU A 138 8.65 2.89 -1.62
N GLU A 139 8.16 3.23 -0.43
CA GLU A 139 8.66 4.37 0.34
C GLU A 139 10.14 4.18 0.70
N GLU A 140 10.53 2.99 1.16
CA GLU A 140 11.92 2.67 1.45
C GLU A 140 12.79 2.67 0.19
N PHE A 141 12.28 2.16 -0.94
CA PHE A 141 12.98 2.22 -2.22
C PHE A 141 13.30 3.67 -2.60
N LEU A 142 12.32 4.58 -2.52
CA LEU A 142 12.53 6.00 -2.82
C LEU A 142 13.51 6.65 -1.83
N HIS A 143 13.45 6.30 -0.55
CA HIS A 143 14.43 6.76 0.44
C HIS A 143 15.87 6.40 0.08
N ARG A 144 16.10 5.21 -0.48
CA ARG A 144 17.45 4.72 -0.84
C ARG A 144 17.92 5.18 -2.21
N PHE A 145 17.03 5.17 -3.20
CA PHE A 145 17.41 5.26 -4.62
C PHE A 145 16.90 6.51 -5.33
N ASP A 146 15.89 7.21 -4.82
CA ASP A 146 15.37 8.46 -5.40
C ASP A 146 14.85 9.43 -4.31
N PRO A 147 15.74 9.92 -3.42
CA PRO A 147 15.35 10.76 -2.30
C PRO A 147 14.79 12.12 -2.74
N GLU A 148 15.13 12.58 -3.95
CA GLU A 148 14.57 13.81 -4.49
C GLU A 148 13.11 13.64 -4.89
N ARG A 149 12.74 12.53 -5.56
CA ARG A 149 11.33 12.22 -5.83
C ARG A 149 10.53 12.06 -4.56
N LEU A 150 11.07 11.35 -3.57
CA LEU A 150 10.46 11.25 -2.25
C LEU A 150 10.15 12.63 -1.67
N ARG A 151 11.14 13.54 -1.66
CA ARG A 151 10.94 14.90 -1.15
C ARG A 151 9.80 15.61 -1.87
N ARG A 152 9.74 15.53 -3.20
CA ARG A 152 8.68 16.14 -4.02
C ARG A 152 7.30 15.54 -3.71
N LEU A 153 7.22 14.22 -3.48
CA LEU A 153 5.96 13.56 -3.10
C LEU A 153 5.47 13.99 -1.72
N VAL A 154 6.36 14.10 -0.73
CA VAL A 154 6.04 14.59 0.61
C VAL A 154 5.61 16.06 0.57
N GLU A 155 6.31 16.91 -0.19
CA GLU A 155 5.93 18.32 -0.39
C GLU A 155 4.56 18.48 -1.07
N ALA A 156 4.19 17.52 -1.94
CA ALA A 156 2.89 17.46 -2.58
C ALA A 156 1.79 16.80 -1.73
N GLY A 157 2.10 16.33 -0.51
CA GLY A 157 1.16 15.61 0.36
C GLY A 157 0.72 14.25 -0.18
N SER A 158 1.53 13.66 -1.07
CA SER A 158 1.26 12.38 -1.73
C SER A 158 1.95 11.19 -1.06
N MET A 159 2.71 11.42 0.01
CA MET A 159 3.28 10.42 0.93
C MET A 159 3.38 10.99 2.35
#